data_AF-A0A2N2ZQJ0-F1
#
_entry.id   AF-A0A2N2ZQJ0-F1
#
_cell.length_a   1.000
_cell.length_b   1.000
_cell.length_c   1.000
_cell.angle_alpha   90.00
_cell.angle_beta   90.00
_cell.angle_gamma   90.00
#
_symmetry.space_group_name_H-M   'P 1'
#
loop_
_entity.id
_entity.type
_entity.pdbx_description
1 polymer ?
#
loop_
_entity_poly.entity_id
_entity_poly.type
_entity_poly.pdbx_seq_one_letter_code
_entity_poly.pdbx_strand_id
1 'polypeptide(L)'
;MNRNIIQAVFLISGIFLFSCSQKQEQERPNTFAPKVVETKGYLVPKDSVTEPKIILADKPAIVKAGNPKVVPTNTNIHLAGKPKIVLDGKARVITPGQDTFLLPKTVPVIDSPFVAGIPEVVIAKDAYVKDQNPEGFSSFSKLQGLKHDVIGCMLQDKSGNLWFGTSGGVSKYDGKSFTHFTEKEGLSNNTV
;
A
#
# COMPACT_ATOMS: atom_id res chain seq x y z
N MET A 1 -57.96 -65.89 16.90
CA MET A 1 -58.55 -64.54 17.06
C MET A 1 -57.43 -63.53 17.13
N ASN A 2 -57.32 -62.52 16.27
CA ASN A 2 -57.68 -62.39 14.86
C ASN A 2 -57.14 -61.03 14.42
N ARG A 3 -56.49 -61.00 13.24
CA ARG A 3 -56.56 -59.90 12.26
C ARG A 3 -56.68 -58.48 12.83
N ASN A 4 -55.63 -57.92 13.44
CA ASN A 4 -55.55 -56.46 13.66
C ASN A 4 -54.12 -55.88 13.71
N ILE A 5 -53.07 -56.72 13.70
CA ILE A 5 -51.68 -56.21 13.75
C ILE A 5 -51.07 -56.08 12.34
N ILE A 6 -51.59 -56.81 11.35
CA ILE A 6 -51.02 -56.81 9.98
C ILE A 6 -51.52 -55.62 9.12
N GLN A 7 -52.60 -54.93 9.51
CA GLN A 7 -53.02 -53.69 8.82
C GLN A 7 -52.31 -52.42 9.32
N ALA A 8 -51.68 -52.45 10.50
CA ALA A 8 -51.00 -51.27 11.05
C ALA A 8 -49.58 -51.06 10.49
N VAL A 9 -48.96 -52.09 9.89
CA VAL A 9 -47.58 -52.00 9.38
C VAL A 9 -47.53 -51.50 7.93
N PHE A 10 -48.63 -51.58 7.17
CA PHE A 10 -48.68 -51.12 5.78
C PHE A 10 -49.10 -49.65 5.61
N LEU A 11 -49.49 -48.94 6.67
CA LEU A 11 -49.84 -47.51 6.61
C LEU A 11 -48.70 -46.54 6.95
N ILE A 12 -47.54 -47.04 7.41
CA ILE A 12 -46.37 -46.20 7.76
C ILE A 12 -45.30 -46.20 6.65
N SER A 13 -45.49 -47.00 5.59
CA SER A 13 -44.60 -47.04 4.40
C SER A 13 -45.00 -46.04 3.29
N GLY A 14 -46.14 -45.34 3.44
CA GLY A 14 -46.75 -44.54 2.39
C GLY A 14 -46.51 -43.01 2.43
N ILE A 15 -45.61 -42.51 3.28
CA ILE A 15 -45.33 -41.05 3.42
C ILE A 15 -43.83 -40.76 3.19
N PHE A 16 -43.22 -41.44 2.22
CA PHE A 16 -41.81 -41.22 1.83
C PHE A 16 -41.66 -40.84 0.35
N LEU A 17 -42.65 -40.15 -0.25
CA LEU A 17 -42.59 -39.75 -1.67
C LEU A 17 -42.96 -38.31 -2.02
N PHE A 18 -43.06 -37.37 -1.07
CA PHE A 18 -43.18 -35.95 -1.44
C PHE A 18 -42.49 -35.04 -0.43
N SER A 19 -41.16 -34.93 -0.55
CA SER A 19 -40.48 -33.68 -0.19
C SER A 19 -39.11 -33.59 -0.87
N CYS A 20 -39.11 -33.63 -2.20
CA CYS A 20 -38.01 -33.06 -2.96
C CYS A 20 -38.18 -31.53 -2.90
N SER A 21 -37.75 -30.93 -1.79
CA SER A 21 -37.69 -29.48 -1.65
C SER A 21 -36.58 -28.98 -2.56
N GLN A 22 -36.94 -28.34 -3.67
CA GLN A 22 -36.01 -27.51 -4.41
C GLN A 22 -35.47 -26.46 -3.44
N LYS A 23 -34.18 -26.56 -3.10
CA LYS A 23 -33.46 -25.43 -2.52
C LYS A 23 -33.53 -24.31 -3.56
N GLN A 24 -34.41 -23.34 -3.33
CA GLN A 24 -34.31 -22.06 -4.02
C GLN A 24 -32.94 -21.48 -3.69
N GLU A 25 -32.16 -21.29 -4.72
CA GLU A 25 -30.89 -20.57 -4.70
C GLU A 25 -31.21 -19.13 -4.31
N GLN A 26 -30.93 -18.77 -3.06
CA GLN A 26 -31.10 -17.42 -2.57
C GLN A 26 -29.97 -16.58 -3.18
N GLU A 27 -30.27 -15.87 -4.27
CA GLU A 27 -29.37 -14.90 -4.89
C GLU A 27 -28.86 -13.96 -3.79
N ARG A 28 -27.55 -14.00 -3.52
CA ARG A 28 -26.91 -12.99 -2.67
C ARG A 28 -27.03 -11.66 -3.41
N PRO A 29 -27.56 -10.59 -2.79
CA PRO A 29 -27.56 -9.30 -3.44
C PRO A 29 -26.11 -8.92 -3.76
N ASN A 30 -25.85 -8.62 -5.04
CA ASN A 30 -24.55 -8.18 -5.53
C ASN A 30 -24.16 -6.89 -4.80
N THR A 31 -23.39 -7.01 -3.72
CA THR A 31 -22.92 -5.90 -2.87
C THR A 31 -21.88 -5.00 -3.55
N PHE A 32 -21.49 -5.33 -4.79
CA PHE A 32 -20.54 -4.59 -5.61
C PHE A 32 -21.18 -3.74 -6.72
N ALA A 33 -22.51 -3.64 -6.78
CA ALA A 33 -23.14 -2.69 -7.68
C ALA A 33 -22.82 -1.25 -7.20
N PRO A 34 -22.17 -0.40 -8.01
CA PRO A 34 -21.93 0.98 -7.62
C PRO A 34 -23.27 1.67 -7.37
N LYS A 35 -23.47 2.21 -6.16
CA LYS A 35 -24.63 3.07 -5.88
C LYS A 35 -24.47 4.35 -6.70
N VAL A 36 -25.27 4.50 -7.73
CA VAL A 36 -25.44 5.77 -8.43
C VAL A 36 -26.15 6.71 -7.45
N VAL A 37 -25.44 7.71 -6.94
CA VAL A 37 -25.99 8.78 -6.11
C VAL A 37 -26.12 10.00 -7.00
N GLU A 38 -27.33 10.46 -7.27
CA GLU A 38 -27.55 11.76 -7.90
C GLU A 38 -27.08 12.87 -6.95
N THR A 39 -26.02 13.57 -7.34
CA THR A 39 -25.55 14.75 -6.61
C THR A 39 -26.22 15.97 -7.23
N LYS A 40 -26.80 16.83 -6.38
CA LYS A 40 -27.21 18.17 -6.80
C LYS A 40 -25.96 19.04 -6.81
N GLY A 41 -25.33 19.16 -7.97
CA GLY A 41 -24.26 20.14 -8.17
C GLY A 41 -24.80 21.54 -7.92
N TYR A 42 -24.14 22.31 -7.06
CA TYR A 42 -24.41 23.74 -6.94
C TYR A 42 -23.80 24.45 -8.14
N LEU A 43 -24.64 25.05 -8.99
CA LEU A 43 -24.18 25.99 -10.01
C LEU A 43 -23.74 27.27 -9.29
N VAL A 44 -22.43 27.52 -9.26
CA VAL A 44 -21.92 28.82 -8.81
C VAL A 44 -22.29 29.83 -9.90
N PRO A 45 -23.12 30.86 -9.61
CA PRO A 45 -23.44 31.89 -10.57
C PRO A 45 -22.15 32.51 -11.12
N LYS A 46 -22.11 32.78 -12.42
CA LYS A 46 -20.93 33.37 -13.09
C LYS A 46 -20.48 34.68 -12.41
N ASP A 47 -21.43 35.33 -11.75
CA ASP A 47 -21.36 36.62 -11.08
C ASP A 47 -20.82 36.52 -9.63
N SER A 48 -20.67 35.30 -9.09
CA SER A 48 -20.13 35.06 -7.73
C SER A 48 -18.61 35.03 -7.67
N VAL A 49 -17.93 35.20 -8.81
CA VAL A 49 -16.48 35.34 -8.88
C VAL A 49 -16.19 36.81 -9.14
N THR A 50 -15.72 37.54 -8.13
CA THR A 50 -15.19 38.90 -8.30
C THR A 50 -14.13 38.90 -9.40
N GLU A 51 -14.21 39.84 -10.35
CA GLU A 51 -13.24 39.94 -11.42
C GLU A 51 -11.82 40.13 -10.87
N PRO A 52 -10.81 39.48 -11.45
CA PRO A 52 -9.44 39.59 -10.99
C PRO A 52 -8.95 41.03 -11.14
N LYS A 53 -8.44 41.60 -10.04
CA LYS A 53 -7.85 42.93 -10.04
C LYS A 53 -6.50 42.89 -10.75
N ILE A 54 -6.38 43.60 -11.88
CA ILE A 54 -5.09 43.77 -12.56
C ILE A 54 -4.28 44.81 -11.78
N ILE A 55 -3.18 44.38 -11.17
CA ILE A 55 -2.21 45.27 -10.53
C ILE A 55 -1.06 45.46 -11.51
N LEU A 56 -0.87 46.68 -12.00
CA LEU A 56 0.29 47.02 -12.84
C LEU A 56 1.54 46.89 -11.98
N ALA A 57 2.45 45.98 -12.37
CA ALA A 57 3.77 45.89 -11.74
C ALA A 57 4.54 47.18 -12.04
N ASP A 58 5.06 47.83 -11.00
CA ASP A 58 5.96 48.96 -11.16
C ASP A 58 7.19 48.57 -11.98
N LYS A 59 7.79 49.56 -12.66
CA LYS A 59 9.02 49.33 -13.43
C LYS A 59 10.09 48.73 -12.50
N PRO A 60 10.72 47.59 -12.88
CA PRO A 60 11.72 46.96 -12.03
C PRO A 60 12.90 47.93 -11.82
N ALA A 61 13.31 48.10 -10.57
CA ALA A 61 14.48 48.90 -10.24
C ALA A 61 15.75 48.22 -10.80
N ILE A 62 16.40 48.86 -11.77
CA ILE A 62 17.70 48.42 -12.27
C ILE A 62 18.76 48.89 -11.28
N VAL A 63 19.30 47.97 -10.49
CA VAL A 63 20.38 48.25 -9.55
C VAL A 63 21.70 47.80 -10.17
N LYS A 64 22.70 48.69 -10.19
CA LYS A 64 24.03 48.37 -10.72
C LYS A 64 24.70 47.38 -9.77
N ALA A 65 25.00 46.17 -10.26
CA ALA A 65 25.69 45.16 -9.46
C ALA A 65 27.06 45.72 -9.01
N GLY A 66 27.33 45.63 -7.71
CA GLY A 66 28.63 46.02 -7.15
C GLY A 66 29.77 45.14 -7.68
N ASN A 67 31.01 45.54 -7.43
CA ASN A 67 32.17 44.78 -7.87
C ASN A 67 32.18 43.36 -7.24
N PRO A 68 32.43 42.30 -8.03
CA PRO A 68 32.48 40.95 -7.49
C PRO A 68 33.60 40.81 -6.46
N LYS A 69 33.30 40.21 -5.31
CA LYS A 69 34.30 39.79 -4.31
C LYS A 69 34.55 38.29 -4.46
N VAL A 70 35.78 37.92 -4.76
CA VAL A 70 36.22 36.53 -4.75
C VAL A 70 36.45 36.11 -3.30
N VAL A 71 35.62 35.20 -2.79
CA VAL A 71 35.83 34.56 -1.49
C VAL A 71 36.46 33.19 -1.75
N PRO A 72 37.69 32.92 -1.31
CA PRO A 72 38.30 31.62 -1.48
C PRO A 72 37.57 30.60 -0.61
N THR A 73 36.86 29.66 -1.24
CA THR A 73 36.33 28.47 -0.57
C THR A 73 37.37 27.36 -0.63
N ASN A 74 37.56 26.63 0.47
CA ASN A 74 38.40 25.41 0.48
C ASN A 74 37.75 24.34 -0.42
N THR A 75 38.07 24.35 -1.71
CA THR A 75 37.66 23.32 -2.67
C THR A 75 38.77 22.30 -2.84
N ASN A 76 38.45 21.00 -2.78
CA ASN A 76 39.36 19.88 -3.03
C ASN A 76 39.75 19.74 -4.53
N ILE A 77 39.77 20.84 -5.28
CA ILE A 77 40.06 20.85 -6.71
C ILE A 77 41.55 21.09 -6.88
N HIS A 78 42.28 20.04 -7.26
CA HIS A 78 43.67 20.13 -7.67
C HIS A 78 43.77 20.12 -9.20
N LEU A 79 44.72 20.89 -9.75
CA LEU A 79 45.06 20.81 -11.17
C LEU A 79 45.53 19.39 -11.51
N ALA A 80 44.92 18.78 -12.53
CA ALA A 80 45.36 17.47 -13.02
C ALA A 80 46.83 17.54 -13.46
N GLY A 81 47.67 16.65 -12.94
CA GLY A 81 49.10 16.58 -13.28
C GLY A 81 49.33 16.28 -14.76
N LYS A 82 50.56 16.51 -15.25
CA LYS A 82 50.91 16.25 -16.66
C LYS A 82 50.77 14.74 -16.96
N PRO A 83 50.05 14.34 -18.02
CA PRO A 83 49.88 12.94 -18.36
C PRO A 83 51.21 12.28 -18.73
N LYS A 84 51.44 11.05 -18.24
CA LYS A 84 52.56 10.19 -18.60
C LYS A 84 52.08 9.11 -19.56
N ILE A 85 52.80 8.90 -20.65
CA ILE A 85 52.59 7.74 -21.52
C ILE A 85 53.26 6.54 -20.85
N VAL A 86 52.48 5.52 -20.55
CA VAL A 86 52.97 4.23 -20.04
C VAL A 86 52.85 3.23 -21.18
N LEU A 87 53.97 2.58 -21.54
CA LEU A 87 53.96 1.45 -22.46
C LEU A 87 53.35 0.26 -21.71
N ASP A 88 52.11 -0.08 -22.03
CA ASP A 88 51.50 -1.33 -21.58
C ASP A 88 52.22 -2.50 -22.27
N GLY A 89 52.37 -3.60 -21.54
CA GLY A 89 53.01 -4.81 -22.06
C GLY A 89 52.28 -5.36 -23.29
N LYS A 90 52.84 -6.39 -23.93
CA LYS A 90 52.16 -7.08 -25.05
C LYS A 90 50.74 -7.48 -24.62
N ALA A 91 49.74 -6.98 -25.34
CA ALA A 91 48.35 -7.35 -25.13
C ALA A 91 48.20 -8.87 -25.18
N ARG A 92 47.68 -9.46 -24.10
CA ARG A 92 47.26 -10.86 -24.08
C ARG A 92 45.77 -10.93 -24.39
N VAL A 93 45.39 -11.73 -25.38
CA VAL A 93 44.00 -12.14 -25.56
C VAL A 93 43.71 -13.16 -24.46
N ILE A 94 42.83 -12.80 -23.52
CA ILE A 94 42.34 -13.66 -22.45
C ILE A 94 40.97 -14.18 -22.85
N THR A 95 40.78 -15.50 -22.79
CA THR A 95 39.49 -16.15 -23.08
C THR A 95 38.67 -16.25 -21.79
N PRO A 96 37.51 -15.57 -21.67
CA PRO A 96 36.66 -15.67 -20.48
C PRO A 96 36.18 -17.11 -20.24
N GLY A 97 36.31 -17.61 -19.01
CA GLY A 97 36.00 -18.99 -18.65
C GLY A 97 37.16 -19.98 -18.82
N GLN A 98 38.27 -19.58 -19.45
CA GLN A 98 39.46 -20.43 -19.64
C GLN A 98 40.72 -19.81 -18.99
N ASP A 99 40.94 -18.50 -19.19
CA ASP A 99 42.14 -17.79 -18.69
C ASP A 99 41.85 -16.84 -17.52
N THR A 100 40.60 -16.39 -17.36
CA THR A 100 40.10 -15.56 -16.23
C THR A 100 38.59 -15.76 -16.03
N PHE A 101 38.05 -15.26 -14.89
CA PHE A 101 36.66 -15.32 -14.43
C PHE A 101 35.89 -16.57 -14.87
N LEU A 102 35.73 -17.52 -13.95
CA LEU A 102 34.80 -18.63 -14.14
C LEU A 102 33.46 -18.06 -14.61
N LEU A 103 32.89 -18.64 -15.66
CA LEU A 103 31.53 -18.31 -16.07
C LEU A 103 30.64 -18.36 -14.82
N PRO A 104 29.78 -17.36 -14.61
CA PRO A 104 28.92 -17.34 -13.44
C PRO A 104 28.15 -18.66 -13.41
N LYS A 105 28.22 -19.37 -12.27
CA LYS A 105 27.41 -20.57 -12.08
C LYS A 105 25.96 -20.19 -12.32
N THR A 106 25.37 -20.71 -13.39
CA THR A 106 23.95 -20.59 -13.64
C THR A 106 23.23 -21.42 -12.60
N VAL A 107 22.83 -20.78 -11.49
CA VAL A 107 21.87 -21.38 -10.57
C VAL A 107 20.52 -21.23 -11.27
N PRO A 108 19.87 -22.34 -11.70
CA PRO A 108 18.53 -22.23 -12.26
C PRO A 108 17.67 -21.54 -11.22
N VAL A 109 16.99 -20.47 -11.64
CA VAL A 109 15.99 -19.84 -10.79
C VAL A 109 14.91 -20.89 -10.60
N ILE A 110 14.88 -21.51 -9.42
CA ILE A 110 13.74 -22.28 -8.96
C ILE A 110 12.72 -21.22 -8.56
N ASP A 111 12.10 -20.59 -9.56
CA ASP A 111 10.92 -19.74 -9.36
C ASP A 111 9.80 -20.67 -8.92
N SER A 112 9.83 -21.11 -7.66
CA SER A 112 8.59 -21.42 -6.98
C SER A 112 7.88 -20.07 -6.88
N PRO A 113 6.80 -19.82 -7.64
CA PRO A 113 6.12 -18.53 -7.59
C PRO A 113 5.72 -18.30 -6.14
N PHE A 114 6.26 -17.25 -5.52
CA PHE A 114 5.81 -16.84 -4.21
C PHE A 114 4.36 -16.35 -4.36
N VAL A 115 3.42 -17.15 -3.85
CA VAL A 115 2.01 -16.77 -3.83
C VAL A 115 1.81 -15.92 -2.59
N ALA A 116 1.74 -14.61 -2.77
CA ALA A 116 1.45 -13.69 -1.68
C ALA A 116 0.12 -14.03 -1.02
N GLY A 117 0.13 -14.04 0.31
CA GLY A 117 -1.05 -14.21 1.14
C GLY A 117 -2.07 -13.09 0.92
N ILE A 118 -3.32 -13.38 1.26
CA ILE A 118 -4.36 -12.36 1.32
C ILE A 118 -4.16 -11.57 2.62
N PRO A 119 -4.01 -10.25 2.57
CA PRO A 119 -3.73 -9.45 3.76
C PRO A 119 -4.89 -9.52 4.76
N GLU A 120 -4.53 -9.54 6.04
CA GLU A 120 -5.49 -9.47 7.14
C GLU A 120 -6.12 -8.07 7.18
N VAL A 121 -7.46 -8.02 7.23
CA VAL A 121 -8.24 -6.77 7.38
C VAL A 121 -8.95 -6.77 8.72
N VAL A 122 -8.63 -5.80 9.56
CA VAL A 122 -9.19 -5.62 10.90
C VAL A 122 -10.00 -4.33 10.92
N ILE A 123 -11.29 -4.41 11.27
CA ILE A 123 -12.12 -3.21 11.47
C ILE A 123 -11.53 -2.41 12.64
N ALA A 124 -11.24 -1.13 12.42
CA ALA A 124 -10.69 -0.28 13.45
C ALA A 124 -11.74 -0.08 14.53
N LYS A 125 -11.34 -0.26 15.79
CA LYS A 125 -12.18 0.12 16.91
C LYS A 125 -12.07 1.62 17.14
N ASP A 126 -12.97 2.15 17.96
CA ASP A 126 -12.93 3.55 18.36
C ASP A 126 -11.55 3.92 18.94
N ALA A 127 -11.06 5.07 18.52
CA ALA A 127 -9.77 5.58 18.97
C ALA A 127 -9.78 5.74 20.50
N TYR A 128 -8.69 5.33 21.15
CA TYR A 128 -8.56 5.49 22.59
C TYR A 128 -8.37 6.97 22.92
N VAL A 129 -9.14 7.45 23.90
CA VAL A 129 -9.02 8.79 24.46
C VAL A 129 -8.72 8.66 25.95
N LYS A 130 -7.70 9.37 26.43
CA LYS A 130 -7.33 9.37 27.84
C LYS A 130 -8.25 10.31 28.63
N ASP A 131 -8.58 9.96 29.88
CA ASP A 131 -9.47 10.74 30.75
C ASP A 131 -9.00 12.20 30.94
N GLN A 132 -7.70 12.42 31.03
CA GLN A 132 -7.08 13.75 31.09
C GLN A 132 -6.45 14.05 29.73
N ASN A 133 -7.19 14.77 28.88
CA ASN A 133 -6.81 15.07 27.50
C ASN A 133 -7.20 16.51 27.10
N PRO A 134 -6.53 17.52 27.67
CA PRO A 134 -6.84 18.92 27.37
C PRO A 134 -6.62 19.28 25.89
N GLU A 135 -5.76 18.54 25.21
CA GLU A 135 -5.38 18.77 23.80
C GLU A 135 -6.22 17.94 22.80
N GLY A 136 -7.18 17.15 23.27
CA GLY A 136 -8.10 16.42 22.39
C GLY A 136 -7.48 15.32 21.54
N PHE A 137 -6.33 14.76 21.94
CA PHE A 137 -5.69 13.64 21.22
C PHE A 137 -6.44 12.32 21.38
N SER A 138 -6.45 11.54 20.30
CA SER A 138 -6.90 10.15 20.31
C SER A 138 -5.83 9.26 19.71
N SER A 139 -5.73 8.00 20.14
CA SER A 139 -4.69 7.08 19.68
C SER A 139 -5.25 5.76 19.18
N PHE A 140 -4.51 5.15 18.26
CA PHE A 140 -4.70 3.79 17.79
C PHE A 140 -3.50 2.95 18.22
N SER A 141 -3.77 1.86 18.92
CA SER A 141 -2.79 0.84 19.29
C SER A 141 -3.19 -0.50 18.68
N LYS A 142 -2.46 -1.57 19.02
CA LYS A 142 -2.88 -2.96 18.75
C LYS A 142 -4.32 -3.23 19.21
N LEU A 143 -4.75 -2.62 20.30
CA LEU A 143 -6.11 -2.81 20.82
C LEU A 143 -7.20 -2.26 19.88
N GLN A 144 -6.88 -1.21 19.12
CA GLN A 144 -7.78 -0.57 18.15
C GLN A 144 -7.60 -1.10 16.72
N GLY A 145 -6.69 -2.05 16.50
CA GLY A 145 -6.50 -2.72 15.21
C GLY A 145 -5.20 -2.38 14.49
N LEU A 146 -4.26 -1.65 15.09
CA LEU A 146 -2.92 -1.49 14.52
C LEU A 146 -2.14 -2.82 14.60
N LYS A 147 -1.21 -3.08 13.68
CA LYS A 147 -0.46 -4.36 13.72
C LYS A 147 0.51 -4.42 14.90
N HIS A 148 1.17 -3.31 15.19
CA HIS A 148 2.16 -3.19 16.24
C HIS A 148 2.24 -1.75 16.76
N ASP A 149 2.52 -1.56 18.05
CA ASP A 149 2.52 -0.24 18.70
C ASP A 149 3.79 0.57 18.41
N VAL A 150 4.87 -0.10 18.00
CA VAL A 150 6.13 0.54 17.61
C VAL A 150 6.05 0.92 16.14
N ILE A 151 5.95 2.22 15.88
CA ILE A 151 5.87 2.82 14.55
C ILE A 151 7.21 3.50 14.25
N GLY A 152 7.88 3.09 13.16
CA GLY A 152 9.15 3.67 12.71
C GLY A 152 8.97 4.77 11.67
N CYS A 153 7.92 4.69 10.85
CA CYS A 153 7.63 5.68 9.82
C CYS A 153 6.13 5.76 9.50
N MET A 154 5.70 6.87 8.91
CA MET A 154 4.34 7.04 8.40
C MET A 154 4.29 7.82 7.08
N LEU A 155 3.27 7.55 6.27
CA LEU A 155 3.01 8.21 5.00
C LEU A 155 1.50 8.29 4.74
N GLN A 156 1.03 9.34 4.06
CA GLN A 156 -0.31 9.38 3.48
C GLN A 156 -0.24 9.17 1.97
N ASP A 157 -1.10 8.31 1.42
CA ASP A 157 -1.21 8.13 -0.03
C ASP A 157 -2.20 9.11 -0.70
N LYS A 158 -2.27 9.09 -2.03
CA LYS A 158 -3.13 9.98 -2.82
C LYS A 158 -4.62 9.74 -2.61
N SER A 159 -5.01 8.57 -2.11
CA SER A 159 -6.39 8.22 -1.79
C SER A 159 -6.76 8.60 -0.35
N GLY A 160 -5.83 9.20 0.40
CA GLY A 160 -6.01 9.62 1.78
C GLY A 160 -5.75 8.52 2.81
N ASN A 161 -5.33 7.31 2.40
CA ASN A 161 -5.02 6.25 3.36
C ASN A 161 -3.71 6.57 4.10
N LEU A 162 -3.67 6.24 5.38
CA LEU A 162 -2.47 6.35 6.20
C LEU A 162 -1.73 5.03 6.23
N TRP A 163 -0.43 5.07 6.00
CA TRP A 163 0.47 3.93 6.02
C TRP A 163 1.44 4.07 7.18
N PHE A 164 1.64 2.99 7.92
CA PHE A 164 2.50 2.92 9.09
C PHE A 164 3.48 1.77 8.93
N GLY A 165 4.78 2.07 8.89
CA GLY A 165 5.84 1.07 9.04
C GLY A 165 5.99 0.74 10.52
N THR A 166 5.84 -0.54 10.86
CA THR A 166 5.83 -1.01 12.24
C THR A 166 6.80 -2.18 12.43
N SER A 167 7.11 -2.53 13.68
CA SER A 167 7.91 -3.74 13.97
C SER A 167 7.16 -5.07 13.70
N GLY A 168 5.91 -5.02 13.23
CA GLY A 168 5.10 -6.20 12.89
C GLY A 168 4.60 -6.23 11.44
N GLY A 169 5.16 -5.37 10.58
CA GLY A 169 4.85 -5.23 9.17
C GLY A 169 4.37 -3.82 8.85
N VAL A 170 3.62 -3.69 7.76
CA VAL A 170 2.99 -2.43 7.34
C VAL A 170 1.51 -2.46 7.66
N SER A 171 1.02 -1.40 8.30
CA SER A 171 -0.40 -1.17 8.54
C SER A 171 -0.90 -0.05 7.62
N LYS A 172 -1.93 -0.32 6.82
CA LYS A 172 -2.66 0.71 6.05
C LYS A 172 -4.01 0.98 6.71
N TYR A 173 -4.35 2.23 6.95
CA TYR A 173 -5.62 2.68 7.51
C TYR A 173 -6.40 3.50 6.48
N ASP A 174 -7.63 3.10 6.18
CA ASP A 174 -8.53 3.74 5.21
C ASP A 174 -9.57 4.68 5.85
N GLY A 175 -9.45 4.94 7.16
CA GLY A 175 -10.45 5.69 7.94
C GLY A 175 -11.50 4.79 8.62
N LYS A 176 -11.55 3.49 8.33
CA LYS A 176 -12.51 2.53 8.90
C LYS A 176 -11.86 1.22 9.35
N SER A 177 -10.83 0.77 8.65
CA SER A 177 -10.19 -0.52 8.85
C SER A 177 -8.69 -0.43 8.65
N PHE A 178 -7.97 -1.33 9.31
CA PHE A 178 -6.57 -1.57 9.09
C PHE A 178 -6.38 -2.78 8.18
N THR A 179 -5.58 -2.64 7.13
CA THR A 179 -5.05 -3.74 6.33
C THR A 179 -3.61 -3.99 6.72
N HIS A 180 -3.24 -5.23 7.01
CA HIS A 180 -1.89 -5.59 7.44
C HIS A 180 -1.14 -6.37 6.37
N PHE A 181 0.11 -5.97 6.16
CA PHE A 181 1.04 -6.65 5.27
C PHE A 181 2.25 -7.09 6.07
N THR A 182 2.62 -8.35 5.90
CA THR A 182 3.74 -9.04 6.53
C THR A 182 4.57 -9.75 5.46
N GLU A 183 5.59 -10.51 5.89
CA GLU A 183 6.33 -11.41 4.99
C GLU A 183 5.42 -12.38 4.24
N LYS A 184 4.26 -12.77 4.81
CA LYS A 184 3.28 -13.63 4.15
C LYS A 184 2.66 -12.98 2.92
N GLU A 185 2.53 -11.66 2.91
CA GLU A 185 1.99 -10.87 1.80
C GLU A 185 3.11 -10.37 0.85
N GLY A 186 4.36 -10.79 1.07
CA GLY A 186 5.50 -10.49 0.20
C GLY A 186 6.39 -9.36 0.66
N LEU A 187 6.28 -8.90 1.91
CA LEU A 187 7.30 -8.02 2.48
C LEU A 187 8.64 -8.77 2.66
N SER A 188 9.76 -8.06 2.51
CA SER A 188 11.09 -8.65 2.75
C SER A 188 11.40 -8.91 4.22
N ASN A 189 10.71 -8.20 5.14
CA ASN A 189 10.82 -8.36 6.58
C ASN A 189 9.57 -7.76 7.25
N ASN A 190 9.22 -8.26 8.44
CA ASN A 190 8.17 -7.67 9.29
C ASN A 190 8.63 -6.43 10.08
N THR A 191 9.93 -6.16 10.19
CA THR A 191 10.42 -4.91 10.79
C THR A 191 10.64 -3.89 9.68
N VAL A 192 9.80 -2.86 9.63
CA VAL A 192 9.75 -1.84 8.56
C VAL A 192 10.00 -0.45 9.11
#